data_AF-A0A972YX61-F1
#
_entry.id   AF-A0A972YX61-F1
#
_cell.length_a   1.000
_cell.length_b   1.000
_cell.length_c   1.000
_cell.angle_alpha   90.00
_cell.angle_beta   90.00
_cell.angle_gamma   90.00
#
_symmetry.space_group_name_H-M   'P 1'
#
loop_
_entity.id
_entity.type
_entity.pdbx_description
1 polymer ?
#
loop_
_entity_poly.entity_id
_entity_poly.type
_entity_poly.pdbx_seq_one_letter_code
_entity_poly.pdbx_strand_id
1 'polypeptide(L)'
;MNIEYIWKEYRTALKRFLHAKISNEADVDDLLQDILIKTYNNLATVKTQKSVKSWLFQIANNTIIDYYRKKGRVHDANIEGYCPEDYFQLATIDLSNCISPFINALPFENAILLTAI
;
A
#
# COMPACT_ATOMS: atom_id res chain seq x y z
N MET A 1 -28.87 -1.20 14.45
CA MET A 1 -27.90 -0.12 14.14
C MET A 1 -28.33 0.56 12.85
N ASN A 2 -28.44 1.88 12.83
CA ASN A 2 -28.79 2.65 11.63
C ASN A 2 -27.50 3.15 10.94
N ILE A 3 -27.35 2.84 9.65
CA ILE A 3 -26.17 3.20 8.85
C ILE A 3 -26.01 4.70 8.67
N GLU A 4 -27.10 5.46 8.49
CA GLU A 4 -27.06 6.91 8.26
C GLU A 4 -26.46 7.63 9.46
N TYR A 5 -26.84 7.23 10.68
CA TYR A 5 -26.30 7.79 11.91
C TYR A 5 -24.81 7.51 12.04
N ILE A 6 -24.40 6.26 11.83
CA ILE A 6 -22.99 5.84 11.89
C ILE A 6 -22.18 6.57 10.84
N TRP A 7 -22.68 6.66 9.61
CA TRP A 7 -21.97 7.33 8.54
C TRP A 7 -21.81 8.82 8.82
N LYS A 8 -22.88 9.49 9.29
CA LYS A 8 -22.83 10.90 9.68
C LYS A 8 -21.81 11.15 10.81
N GLU A 9 -21.70 10.23 11.76
CA GLU A 9 -20.77 10.33 12.90
C GLU A 9 -19.30 10.14 12.46
N TYR A 10 -19.02 9.15 11.61
CA TYR A 10 -17.64 8.71 11.36
C TYR A 10 -17.06 9.16 10.01
N ARG A 11 -17.87 9.57 9.03
CA ARG A 11 -17.42 9.94 7.66
C ARG A 11 -16.23 10.91 7.68
N THR A 12 -16.31 11.98 8.46
CA THR A 12 -15.26 13.01 8.51
C THR A 12 -13.95 12.47 9.07
N ALA A 13 -14.03 11.63 10.12
CA ALA A 13 -12.85 11.02 10.72
C ALA A 13 -12.21 9.98 9.79
N LEU A 14 -13.04 9.20 9.08
CA LEU A 14 -12.58 8.26 8.06
C LEU A 14 -11.89 8.98 6.89
N LYS A 15 -12.50 10.04 6.36
CA LYS A 15 -11.90 10.83 5.26
C LYS A 15 -10.54 11.38 5.68
N ARG A 16 -10.42 11.97 6.88
CA ARG A 16 -9.13 12.42 7.43
C ARG A 16 -8.11 11.28 7.60
N PHE A 17 -8.55 10.12 8.06
CA PHE A 17 -7.69 8.94 8.21
C PHE A 17 -7.16 8.43 6.87
N LEU A 18 -7.98 8.47 5.82
CA LEU A 18 -7.58 8.15 4.45
C LEU A 18 -6.58 9.16 3.90
N HIS A 19 -6.82 10.48 4.04
CA HIS A 19 -5.89 11.52 3.59
C HIS A 19 -4.51 11.42 4.22
N ALA A 20 -4.42 10.97 5.48
CA ALA A 20 -3.14 10.77 6.13
C ALA A 20 -2.29 9.65 5.49
N LYS A 21 -2.89 8.82 4.61
CA LYS A 21 -2.29 7.62 4.02
C LYS A 21 -2.34 7.58 2.50
N ILE A 22 -3.17 8.39 1.86
CA ILE A 22 -3.43 8.40 0.41
C ILE A 22 -3.27 9.84 -0.08
N SER A 23 -2.37 10.04 -1.04
CA SER A 23 -2.01 11.39 -1.51
C SER A 23 -3.01 11.98 -2.51
N ASN A 24 -3.73 11.16 -3.27
CA ASN A 24 -4.68 11.62 -4.29
C ASN A 24 -6.09 11.78 -3.67
N GLU A 25 -6.69 12.95 -3.85
CA GLU A 25 -8.02 13.27 -3.31
C GLU A 25 -9.13 12.38 -3.90
N ALA A 26 -9.11 12.13 -5.21
CA ALA A 26 -10.10 11.30 -5.88
C ALA A 26 -10.04 9.85 -5.39
N ASP A 27 -8.83 9.32 -5.21
CA ASP A 27 -8.65 7.98 -4.62
C ASP A 27 -9.22 7.93 -3.18
N VAL A 28 -9.08 9.01 -2.40
CA VAL A 28 -9.67 9.08 -1.05
C VAL A 28 -11.19 9.02 -1.10
N ASP A 29 -11.82 9.77 -2.00
CA ASP A 29 -13.27 9.78 -2.14
C ASP A 29 -13.81 8.41 -2.61
N ASP A 30 -13.11 7.75 -3.53
CA ASP A 30 -13.44 6.40 -4.00
C ASP A 30 -13.31 5.36 -2.87
N LEU A 31 -12.21 5.39 -2.12
CA LEU A 31 -12.03 4.48 -0.98
C LEU A 31 -13.04 4.74 0.13
N LEU A 32 -13.41 6.00 0.37
CA LEU A 32 -14.45 6.34 1.33
C LEU A 32 -15.80 5.76 0.91
N GLN A 33 -16.12 5.77 -0.39
CA GLN A 33 -17.32 5.14 -0.91
C GLN A 33 -17.28 3.60 -0.76
N ASP A 34 -16.17 2.96 -1.05
CA ASP A 34 -16.00 1.51 -0.85
C ASP A 34 -16.18 1.11 0.62
N ILE A 35 -15.64 1.91 1.56
CA ILE A 35 -15.85 1.71 3.00
C ILE A 35 -17.34 1.84 3.36
N LEU A 36 -18.08 2.81 2.80
CA LEU A 36 -19.52 2.91 3.05
C LEU A 36 -20.27 1.65 2.61
N ILE A 37 -19.98 1.15 1.41
CA ILE A 37 -20.62 -0.07 0.87
C ILE A 37 -20.30 -1.28 1.77
N LYS A 38 -19.02 -1.47 2.12
CA LYS A 38 -18.58 -2.54 3.04
C LYS A 38 -19.26 -2.43 4.40
N THR A 39 -19.40 -1.20 4.91
CA THR A 39 -20.09 -0.92 6.17
C THR A 39 -21.55 -1.34 6.08
N TYR A 40 -22.27 -0.88 5.05
CA TYR A 40 -23.68 -1.23 4.84
C TYR A 40 -23.89 -2.74 4.79
N ASN A 41 -23.09 -3.45 4.00
CA ASN A 41 -23.22 -4.90 3.82
C ASN A 41 -22.94 -5.71 5.09
N ASN A 42 -22.04 -5.24 5.95
CA ASN A 42 -21.55 -6.01 7.10
C ASN A 42 -22.01 -5.46 8.45
N LEU A 43 -22.82 -4.40 8.48
CA LEU A 43 -23.22 -3.72 9.71
C LEU A 43 -23.94 -4.66 10.69
N ALA A 44 -24.72 -5.60 10.16
CA ALA A 44 -25.46 -6.58 10.95
C ALA A 44 -24.55 -7.55 11.74
N THR A 45 -23.28 -7.70 11.34
CA THR A 45 -22.33 -8.59 12.03
C THR A 45 -21.78 -8.01 13.33
N VAL A 46 -21.97 -6.70 13.55
CA VAL A 46 -21.42 -5.99 14.69
C VAL A 46 -22.36 -6.14 15.89
N LYS A 47 -21.89 -6.87 16.91
CA LYS A 47 -22.70 -7.25 18.07
C LYS A 47 -23.04 -6.09 19.02
N THR A 48 -22.20 -5.05 19.08
CA THR A 48 -22.39 -3.94 20.04
C THR A 48 -22.04 -2.59 19.44
N GLN A 49 -22.75 -1.54 19.86
CA GLN A 49 -22.50 -0.17 19.42
C GLN A 49 -21.06 0.30 19.76
N LYS A 50 -20.52 -0.14 20.91
CA LYS A 50 -19.17 0.23 21.37
C LYS A 50 -18.06 -0.28 20.44
N SER A 51 -18.29 -1.36 19.70
CA SER A 51 -17.30 -1.91 18.77
C SER A 51 -17.36 -1.30 17.36
N VAL A 52 -18.39 -0.49 17.04
CA VAL A 52 -18.59 0.09 15.71
C VAL A 52 -17.39 0.89 15.24
N LYS A 53 -16.87 1.79 16.09
CA LYS A 53 -15.71 2.61 15.74
C LYS A 53 -14.49 1.76 15.38
N SER A 54 -14.11 0.82 16.25
CA SER A 54 -12.94 -0.04 16.02
C SER A 54 -13.09 -0.85 14.73
N TRP A 55 -14.25 -1.48 14.56
CA TRP A 55 -14.58 -2.27 13.37
C TRP A 55 -14.57 -1.44 12.08
N LEU A 56 -15.11 -0.22 12.11
CA LEU A 56 -15.15 0.67 10.95
C LEU A 56 -13.73 1.10 10.51
N PHE A 57 -12.87 1.43 11.47
CA PHE A 57 -11.47 1.76 11.19
C PHE A 57 -10.65 0.53 10.77
N GLN A 58 -11.03 -0.67 11.20
CA GLN A 58 -10.46 -1.91 10.68
C GLN A 58 -10.82 -2.11 9.19
N ILE A 59 -12.08 -1.88 8.80
CA ILE A 59 -12.49 -1.88 7.39
C ILE A 59 -11.69 -0.86 6.58
N ALA A 60 -11.53 0.36 7.11
CA ALA A 60 -10.76 1.41 6.45
C ALA A 60 -9.30 1.00 6.24
N ASN A 61 -8.64 0.47 7.27
CA ASN A 61 -7.26 0.03 7.19
C ASN A 61 -7.07 -1.11 6.18
N ASN A 62 -7.96 -2.11 6.19
CA ASN A 62 -7.92 -3.20 5.21
C ASN A 62 -8.12 -2.69 3.78
N THR A 63 -9.04 -1.74 3.60
CA THR A 63 -9.31 -1.12 2.28
C THR A 63 -8.10 -0.36 1.75
N ILE A 64 -7.35 0.34 2.61
CA ILE A 64 -6.08 0.99 2.24
C ILE A 64 -5.02 -0.04 1.84
N ILE A 65 -4.89 -1.12 2.61
CA ILE A 65 -3.95 -2.21 2.29
C ILE A 65 -4.28 -2.80 0.92
N ASP A 66 -5.55 -3.06 0.64
CA ASP A 66 -6.00 -3.61 -0.64
C ASP A 66 -5.76 -2.65 -1.80
N TYR A 67 -5.97 -1.34 -1.60
CA TYR A 67 -5.63 -0.30 -2.58
C TYR A 67 -4.14 -0.36 -2.97
N TYR A 68 -3.24 -0.36 -1.98
CA TYR A 68 -1.81 -0.40 -2.24
C TYR A 68 -1.35 -1.73 -2.85
N ARG A 69 -1.93 -2.85 -2.42
CA ARG A 69 -1.68 -4.17 -3.04
C ARG A 69 -2.06 -4.20 -4.52
N LYS A 70 -3.19 -3.59 -4.89
CA LYS A 70 -3.62 -3.48 -6.29
C LYS A 70 -2.68 -2.57 -7.08
N LYS A 71 -2.31 -1.43 -6.52
CA LYS A 71 -1.41 -0.46 -7.17
C LYS A 71 -0.01 -1.02 -7.42
N GLY A 72 0.55 -1.78 -6.47
CA GLY A 72 1.83 -2.47 -6.65
C GLY A 72 1.80 -3.48 -7.79
N ARG A 73 0.76 -4.33 -7.86
CA ARG A 73 0.61 -5.30 -8.96
C ARG A 73 0.47 -4.66 -10.34
N VAL A 74 -0.18 -3.50 -10.42
CA VAL A 74 -0.28 -2.74 -11.67
C VAL A 74 1.07 -2.15 -12.07
N HIS A 75 1.93 -1.81 -11.12
CA HIS A 75 3.28 -1.35 -11.43
C HIS A 75 4.14 -2.49 -12.00
N ASP A 76 4.09 -3.68 -11.40
CA ASP A 76 4.83 -4.87 -11.88
C ASP A 76 4.38 -5.30 -13.29
N ALA A 77 3.09 -5.19 -13.59
CA ALA A 77 2.54 -5.56 -14.90
C ALA A 77 2.85 -4.53 -16.02
N ASN A 78 3.27 -3.31 -15.67
CA ASN A 78 3.60 -2.25 -16.63
C ASN A 78 5.11 -2.12 -16.88
N ILE A 79 5.93 -3.07 -16.41
CA ILE A 79 7.35 -3.16 -16.78
C ILE A 79 7.45 -3.80 -18.18
N GLU A 80 6.88 -3.14 -19.19
CA GLU A 80 7.26 -3.32 -20.59
C GLU A 80 8.09 -2.10 -21.01
N GLY A 81 9.16 -1.83 -20.26
CA GLY A 81 10.17 -0.88 -20.67
C GLY A 81 11.07 -1.55 -21.70
N TYR A 82 11.00 -1.14 -22.97
CA TYR A 82 12.00 -1.51 -23.97
C TYR A 82 13.36 -0.96 -23.53
N CYS A 83 14.22 -1.85 -23.03
CA CYS A 83 15.61 -1.55 -22.70
C CYS A 83 16.46 -2.20 -23.80
N PRO A 84 17.09 -1.42 -24.70
CA PRO A 84 18.00 -1.99 -25.69
C PRO A 84 19.13 -2.72 -24.95
N GLU A 85 19.48 -3.93 -25.39
CA GLU A 85 20.43 -4.83 -24.71
C GLU A 85 21.78 -4.14 -24.40
N ASP A 86 22.22 -3.23 -25.27
CA ASP A 86 23.46 -2.46 -25.12
C ASP A 86 23.47 -1.50 -23.92
N TYR A 87 22.31 -0.94 -23.54
CA TYR A 87 22.20 -0.01 -22.40
C TYR A 87 22.17 -0.74 -21.05
N PHE A 88 21.62 -1.96 -21.03
CA PHE A 88 21.56 -2.77 -19.82
C PHE A 88 22.97 -3.19 -19.36
N GLN A 89 23.84 -3.51 -20.31
CA GLN A 89 25.19 -3.98 -20.02
C GLN A 89 26.11 -2.85 -19.51
N LEU A 90 25.98 -1.63 -20.04
CA LEU A 90 26.73 -0.48 -19.52
C LEU A 90 26.28 -0.07 -18.11
N ALA A 91 24.97 -0.03 -17.86
CA ALA A 91 24.42 0.38 -16.57
C ALA A 91 24.71 -0.63 -15.45
N THR A 92 24.73 -1.92 -15.76
CA THR A 92 25.08 -2.98 -14.78
C THR A 92 26.56 -2.95 -14.40
N ILE A 93 27.46 -2.70 -15.36
CA ILE A 93 28.90 -2.53 -15.10
C ILE A 93 29.15 -1.31 -14.20
N ASP A 94 28.51 -0.18 -14.49
CA ASP A 94 28.70 1.06 -13.74
C ASP A 94 28.19 0.91 -12.28
N LEU A 95 27.00 0.35 -12.11
CA LEU A 95 26.43 0.13 -10.78
C LEU A 95 27.24 -0.88 -9.94
N SER A 96 27.71 -1.97 -10.56
CA SER A 96 28.56 -2.96 -9.89
C SER A 96 29.83 -2.31 -9.34
N ASN A 97 30.49 -1.48 -10.15
CA ASN A 97 31.69 -0.75 -9.73
C ASN A 97 31.42 0.22 -8.57
N CYS A 98 30.25 0.85 -8.53
CA CYS A 98 29.88 1.74 -7.44
C CYS A 98 29.53 1.00 -6.14
N ILE A 99 28.98 -0.22 -6.22
CA ILE A 99 28.48 -0.94 -5.03
C ILE A 99 29.52 -1.91 -4.45
N SER A 100 30.39 -2.50 -5.29
CA SER A 100 31.43 -3.43 -4.83
C SER A 100 32.29 -2.92 -3.66
N PRO A 101 32.73 -1.64 -3.62
CA PRO A 101 33.48 -1.13 -2.47
C PRO A 101 32.69 -1.20 -1.15
N PHE A 102 31.37 -1.00 -1.19
CA PHE A 102 30.52 -1.06 -0.01
C PHE A 102 30.25 -2.50 0.43
N ILE A 103 30.05 -3.43 -0.52
CA ILE A 103 29.90 -4.85 -0.21
C ILE A 103 31.19 -5.39 0.42
N ASN A 104 32.34 -5.02 -0.12
CA ASN A 104 33.65 -5.45 0.38
C ASN A 104 34.03 -4.81 1.73
N ALA A 105 33.36 -3.72 2.12
CA ALA A 105 33.53 -3.11 3.44
C ALA A 105 32.69 -3.80 4.53
N LEU A 106 31.81 -4.75 4.17
CA LEU A 106 31.05 -5.55 5.13
C LEU A 106 31.92 -6.69 5.71
N PRO A 107 31.56 -7.22 6.89
CA PRO A 107 32.16 -8.45 7.39
C PRO A 107 32.10 -9.57 6.35
N PHE A 108 33.17 -10.37 6.26
CA PHE A 108 33.38 -11.37 5.20
C PHE A 108 32.18 -12.29 4.97
N GLU A 109 31.55 -12.77 6.05
CA GLU A 109 30.36 -13.63 5.97
C GLU A 109 29.18 -12.94 5.25
N ASN A 110 29.00 -11.63 5.46
CA ASN A 110 27.92 -10.86 4.85
C ASN A 110 28.25 -10.50 3.40
N ALA A 111 29.52 -10.21 3.09
CA ALA A 111 29.97 -9.85 1.75
C ALA A 111 29.85 -11.04 0.77
N ILE A 112 30.16 -12.25 1.22
CA ILE A 112 30.03 -13.47 0.39
C ILE A 112 28.58 -13.73 0.00
N LEU A 113 27.64 -13.60 0.93
CA LEU A 113 26.22 -13.85 0.65
C LEU A 113 25.67 -12.93 -0.45
N LEU A 114 26.23 -11.72 -0.57
CA LEU A 114 25.80 -10.70 -1.52
C LEU A 114 26.54 -10.74 -2.87
N THR A 115 27.63 -11.49 -2.98
CA THR A 115 28.42 -11.63 -4.22
C THR A 115 28.21 -12.98 -4.93
N ALA A 116 27.46 -13.90 -4.33
CA ALA A 116 27.22 -15.26 -4.85
C ALA A 116 25.94 -15.41 -5.71
N ILE A 117 25.28 -14.31 -6.09
CA ILE A 117 24.09 -14.26 -6.96
C ILE A 117 24.51 -13.70 -8.32
#